data_AF-A0A937RH08-F1
#
_entry.id   AF-A0A937RH08-F1
#
_cell.length_a   1.000
_cell.length_b   1.000
_cell.length_c   1.000
_cell.angle_alpha   90.00
_cell.angle_beta   90.00
_cell.angle_gamma   90.00
#
_symmetry.space_group_name_H-M   'P 1'
#
loop_
_entity.id
_entity.type
_entity.pdbx_description
1 polymer ?
#
loop_
_entity_poly.entity_id
_entity_poly.type
_entity_poly.pdbx_seq_one_letter_code
_entity_poly.pdbx_strand_id
1 'polypeptide(L)'
;MALNVELLARALEGCGLRFLGFRYLTGIPPFAAGMVTSCHPDEGRRDRTVRLDDPDLVSKANADWYALATEFGLFSAERQFLLGISVPIGSGGGKTVSHDEEVEAVWGLVELLDDWDIMGKGAAAGITGGPYGRPAFVMSAVDGSVFVQGTVWQDCIGTRRPP
;
A
#
# COMPACT_ATOMS: atom_id res chain seq x y z
N MET A 1 -13.85 2.60 17.19
CA MET A 1 -13.00 1.42 17.16
C MET A 1 -11.64 1.93 16.79
N ALA A 2 -10.96 2.45 17.81
CA ALA A 2 -9.58 2.87 17.67
C ALA A 2 -8.80 1.77 16.90
N LEU A 3 -7.91 2.20 16.02
CA LEU A 3 -7.05 1.30 15.27
C LEU A 3 -6.41 0.27 16.21
N ASN A 4 -6.70 -1.00 16.00
CA ASN A 4 -6.07 -2.06 16.76
C ASN A 4 -4.70 -2.37 16.15
N VAL A 5 -3.66 -1.76 16.70
CA VAL A 5 -2.28 -1.89 16.22
C VAL A 5 -1.78 -3.33 16.26
N GLU A 6 -2.20 -4.13 17.25
CA GLU A 6 -1.81 -5.55 17.32
C GLU A 6 -2.45 -6.36 16.19
N LEU A 7 -3.72 -6.09 15.87
CA LEU A 7 -4.41 -6.75 14.77
C LEU A 7 -3.77 -6.35 13.42
N LEU A 8 -3.45 -5.08 13.25
CA LEU A 8 -2.72 -4.57 12.08
C LEU A 8 -1.35 -5.24 11.94
N ALA A 9 -0.56 -5.31 13.01
CA ALA A 9 0.76 -5.94 12.99
C ALA A 9 0.66 -7.42 12.61
N ARG A 10 -0.31 -8.17 13.16
CA ARG A 10 -0.55 -9.57 12.79
C ARG A 10 -0.98 -9.74 11.33
N ALA A 11 -1.81 -8.83 10.82
CA ALA A 11 -2.24 -8.87 9.41
C ALA A 11 -1.06 -8.60 8.47
N LEU A 12 -0.20 -7.63 8.81
CA LEU A 12 1.04 -7.33 8.09
C LEU A 12 2.01 -8.51 8.12
N GLU A 13 2.22 -9.13 9.28
CA GLU A 13 3.07 -10.32 9.40
C GLU A 13 2.57 -11.46 8.50
N GLY A 14 1.25 -11.62 8.39
CA GLY A 14 0.62 -12.62 7.52
C GLY A 14 0.95 -12.47 6.03
N CYS A 15 1.32 -11.27 5.57
CA CYS A 15 1.78 -11.01 4.20
C CYS A 15 3.30 -10.77 4.08
N GLY A 16 4.05 -11.02 5.15
CA GLY A 16 5.52 -10.90 5.17
C GLY A 16 6.03 -9.49 5.44
N LEU A 17 5.25 -8.67 6.15
CA LEU A 17 5.64 -7.33 6.57
C LEU A 17 5.68 -7.24 8.09
N ARG A 18 6.83 -6.86 8.64
CA ARG A 18 6.94 -6.56 10.08
C ARG A 18 6.65 -5.09 10.33
N PHE A 19 5.63 -4.79 11.14
CA PHE A 19 5.27 -3.42 11.49
C PHE A 19 6.23 -2.82 12.54
N LEU A 20 6.79 -1.65 12.25
CA LEU A 20 7.76 -0.94 13.10
C LEU A 20 7.20 0.36 13.69
N GLY A 21 5.90 0.63 13.46
CA GLY A 21 5.19 1.79 13.99
C GLY A 21 4.86 2.84 12.94
N PHE A 22 4.01 3.79 13.33
CA PHE A 22 3.63 4.91 12.45
C PHE A 22 4.78 5.91 12.27
N ARG A 23 4.76 6.58 11.12
CA ARG A 23 5.62 7.71 10.77
C ARG A 23 4.74 8.79 10.14
N TYR A 24 5.06 10.05 10.43
CA TYR A 24 4.24 11.17 9.97
C TYR A 24 4.94 12.05 8.92
N LEU A 25 6.22 11.81 8.63
CA LEU A 25 7.03 12.75 7.84
C LEU A 25 7.94 12.04 6.84
N THR A 26 7.46 11.93 5.60
CA THR A 26 8.29 11.93 4.37
C THR A 26 8.33 13.32 3.73
N GLY A 27 7.53 14.26 4.23
CA GLY A 27 7.19 15.51 3.53
C GLY A 27 6.03 15.38 2.53
N ILE A 28 5.61 14.16 2.16
CA ILE A 28 4.53 13.89 1.20
C ILE A 28 3.53 12.90 1.81
N PRO A 29 2.25 13.27 2.01
CA PRO A 29 1.25 12.35 2.57
C PRO A 29 0.95 11.19 1.60
N PRO A 30 0.54 10.00 2.09
CA PRO A 30 0.30 8.83 1.24
C PRO A 30 -0.65 9.07 0.08
N PHE A 31 -1.72 9.84 0.31
CA PHE A 31 -2.67 10.19 -0.75
C PHE A 31 -2.00 10.96 -1.91
N ALA A 32 -1.12 11.94 -1.61
CA ALA A 32 -0.40 12.68 -2.63
C ALA A 32 0.66 11.81 -3.34
N ALA A 33 1.35 10.95 -2.59
CA ALA A 33 2.28 9.97 -3.17
C ALA A 33 1.59 8.99 -4.14
N GLY A 34 0.34 8.63 -3.84
CA GLY A 34 -0.51 7.80 -4.70
C GLY A 34 -0.93 8.47 -6.01
N MET A 35 -0.50 9.71 -6.27
CA MET A 35 -0.68 10.36 -7.56
C MET A 35 0.51 10.15 -8.51
N VAL A 36 1.51 9.34 -8.15
CA VAL A 36 2.68 9.02 -9.00
C VAL A 36 2.29 8.46 -10.37
N THR A 37 1.14 7.78 -10.46
CA THR A 37 0.56 7.31 -11.73
C THR A 37 0.03 8.42 -12.64
N SER A 38 0.02 9.66 -12.18
CA SER A 38 -0.32 10.85 -13.00
C SER A 38 0.91 11.49 -13.64
N CYS A 39 2.12 11.13 -13.22
CA CYS A 39 3.36 11.59 -13.82
C CYS A 39 3.55 11.01 -15.22
N HIS A 40 4.21 11.77 -16.09
CA HIS A 40 4.61 11.29 -17.41
C HIS A 40 5.83 10.35 -17.30
N PRO A 41 6.00 9.36 -18.20
CA PRO A 41 7.21 8.52 -18.23
C PRO A 41 8.53 9.30 -18.28
N ASP A 42 8.54 10.46 -18.92
CA ASP A 42 9.72 11.33 -19.00
C ASP A 42 10.10 11.99 -17.66
N GLU A 43 9.16 12.04 -16.71
CA GLU A 43 9.37 12.52 -15.35
C GLU A 43 9.88 11.40 -14.41
N GLY A 44 10.29 10.26 -14.98
CA GLY A 44 10.85 9.13 -14.24
C GLY A 44 9.85 8.04 -13.87
N ARG A 45 8.58 8.15 -14.30
CA ARG A 45 7.59 7.08 -14.08
C ARG A 45 7.98 5.79 -14.81
N ARG A 46 7.90 4.66 -14.10
CA ARG A 46 8.18 3.32 -14.64
C ARG A 46 7.08 2.37 -14.22
N ASP A 47 6.48 1.71 -15.21
CA ASP A 47 5.34 0.83 -15.00
C ASP A 47 5.72 -0.62 -15.26
N ARG A 48 5.14 -1.52 -14.48
CA ARG A 48 5.04 -2.95 -14.78
C ARG A 48 3.56 -3.31 -14.76
N THR A 49 3.13 -4.08 -15.75
CA THR A 49 1.71 -4.41 -15.94
C THR A 49 1.56 -5.90 -16.14
N VAL A 50 0.74 -6.52 -15.30
CA VAL A 50 0.30 -7.91 -15.44
C VAL A 50 -1.20 -7.91 -15.71
N ARG A 51 -1.63 -8.71 -16.69
CA ARG A 51 -3.05 -8.79 -17.04
C ARG A 51 -3.83 -9.52 -15.95
N LEU A 52 -5.05 -9.07 -15.70
CA LEU A 52 -5.92 -9.63 -14.67
C LEU A 52 -6.40 -11.06 -14.97
N ASP A 53 -6.36 -11.47 -16.24
CA ASP A 53 -6.70 -12.80 -16.73
C ASP A 53 -5.49 -13.75 -16.78
N ASP A 54 -4.29 -13.28 -16.41
CA ASP A 54 -3.09 -14.10 -16.38
C ASP A 54 -3.19 -15.13 -15.23
N PRO A 55 -3.04 -16.44 -15.49
CA PRO A 55 -3.12 -17.47 -14.45
C PRO A 55 -2.03 -17.31 -13.39
N ASP A 56 -0.91 -16.66 -13.74
CA ASP A 56 0.22 -16.42 -12.86
C ASP A 56 0.21 -14.98 -12.28
N LEU A 57 -0.91 -14.26 -12.38
CA LEU A 57 -1.08 -12.85 -12.03
C LEU A 57 -0.33 -12.46 -10.75
N VAL A 58 -0.59 -13.15 -9.64
CA VAL A 58 0.01 -12.80 -8.34
C VAL A 58 1.51 -13.01 -8.33
N SER A 59 1.99 -14.13 -8.87
CA SER A 59 3.43 -14.43 -8.88
C SER A 59 4.21 -13.42 -9.73
N LYS A 60 3.69 -13.07 -10.92
CA LYS A 60 4.28 -12.07 -11.81
C LYS A 60 4.23 -10.68 -11.20
N ALA A 61 3.08 -10.28 -10.64
CA ALA A 61 2.94 -8.96 -10.03
C ALA A 61 3.83 -8.77 -8.81
N ASN A 62 4.00 -9.82 -7.97
CA ASN A 62 4.95 -9.82 -6.87
C ASN A 62 6.40 -9.68 -7.38
N ALA A 63 6.79 -10.47 -8.40
CA ALA A 63 8.12 -10.41 -9.00
C ALA A 63 8.43 -9.03 -9.60
N ASP A 64 7.49 -8.47 -10.35
CA ASP A 64 7.60 -7.14 -10.97
C ASP A 64 7.69 -6.02 -9.93
N TRP A 65 6.87 -6.08 -8.88
CA TRP A 65 6.94 -5.14 -7.76
C TRP A 65 8.31 -5.19 -7.08
N TYR A 66 8.80 -6.39 -6.76
CA TYR A 66 10.08 -6.54 -6.08
C TYR A 66 11.26 -6.09 -6.94
N ALA A 67 11.22 -6.36 -8.25
CA ALA A 67 12.21 -5.89 -9.21
C ALA A 67 12.24 -4.36 -9.26
N LEU A 68 11.08 -3.70 -9.43
CA LEU A 68 10.99 -2.24 -9.41
C LEU A 68 11.45 -1.64 -8.07
N ALA A 69 10.97 -2.20 -6.96
CA ALA A 69 11.32 -1.74 -5.63
C ALA A 69 12.84 -1.81 -5.38
N THR A 70 13.49 -2.85 -5.89
CA THR A 70 14.94 -3.02 -5.77
C THR A 70 15.70 -2.10 -6.73
N GLU A 71 15.28 -2.04 -8.00
CA GLU A 71 15.92 -1.24 -9.05
C GLU A 71 15.93 0.26 -8.69
N PHE A 72 14.83 0.76 -8.14
CA PHE A 72 14.68 2.18 -7.84
C PHE A 72 14.97 2.55 -6.39
N GLY A 73 15.25 1.58 -5.51
CA GLY A 73 15.68 1.87 -4.13
C GLY A 73 14.54 2.18 -3.16
N LEU A 74 13.42 1.48 -3.26
CA LEU A 74 12.34 1.55 -2.26
C LEU A 74 12.81 1.11 -0.87
N PHE A 75 13.67 0.09 -0.83
CA PHE A 75 14.11 -0.56 0.40
C PHE A 75 15.38 0.10 0.97
N SER A 76 15.41 0.32 2.29
CA SER A 76 16.65 0.56 3.01
C SER A 76 17.56 -0.68 3.03
N ALA A 77 18.77 -0.55 3.59
CA ALA A 77 19.67 -1.68 3.80
C ALA A 77 19.03 -2.79 4.67
N GLU A 78 18.17 -2.42 5.61
CA GLU A 78 17.40 -3.30 6.48
C GLU A 78 16.07 -3.75 5.84
N ARG A 79 15.86 -3.50 4.55
CA ARG A 79 14.61 -3.80 3.82
C ARG A 79 13.39 -3.04 4.37
N GLN A 80 13.61 -1.86 4.92
CA GLN A 80 12.55 -1.02 5.48
C GLN A 80 12.02 -0.03 4.45
N PHE A 81 10.72 0.24 4.52
CA PHE A 81 10.02 1.20 3.69
C PHE A 81 8.72 1.65 4.38
N LEU A 82 8.04 2.62 3.80
CA LEU A 82 6.78 3.13 4.32
C LEU A 82 5.62 2.58 3.48
N LEU A 83 4.59 2.09 4.17
CA LEU A 83 3.33 1.65 3.57
C LEU A 83 2.22 2.62 3.99
N GLY A 84 1.39 3.05 3.05
CA GLY A 84 0.18 3.81 3.36
C GLY A 84 -0.84 2.90 4.05
N ILE A 85 -1.22 3.23 5.28
CA ILE A 85 -2.17 2.48 6.11
C ILE A 85 -3.40 3.35 6.34
N SER A 86 -4.58 2.85 5.95
CA SER A 86 -5.84 3.51 6.24
C SER A 86 -6.18 3.40 7.73
N VAL A 87 -6.39 4.54 8.38
CA VAL A 87 -6.77 4.66 9.79
C VAL A 87 -8.02 5.53 9.92
N PRO A 88 -8.91 5.28 10.90
CA PRO A 88 -10.09 6.12 11.09
C PRO A 88 -9.70 7.56 11.45
N ILE A 89 -10.33 8.55 10.79
CA ILE A 89 -10.16 9.97 11.10
C ILE A 89 -10.62 10.22 12.55
N GLY A 90 -9.84 10.98 13.32
CA GLY A 90 -10.20 11.33 14.71
C GLY A 90 -9.83 10.28 15.77
N SER A 91 -9.00 9.29 15.43
CA SER A 91 -8.46 8.27 16.36
C SER A 91 -7.61 8.83 17.54
N GLY A 92 -7.47 10.15 17.67
CA GLY A 92 -6.90 10.85 18.83
C GLY A 92 -7.82 10.96 20.05
N GLY A 93 -9.02 10.37 20.05
CA GLY A 93 -9.92 10.42 21.20
C GLY A 93 -11.09 9.44 21.16
N GLY A 94 -10.90 8.25 21.74
CA GLY A 94 -11.92 7.51 22.50
C GLY A 94 -13.33 7.29 21.94
N LYS A 95 -13.59 7.34 20.63
CA LYS A 95 -14.93 7.06 20.05
C LYS A 95 -15.01 5.72 19.31
N THR A 96 -16.16 5.06 19.47
CA THR A 96 -16.60 3.87 18.74
C THR A 96 -16.81 4.20 17.25
N VAL A 97 -16.40 3.30 16.35
CA VAL A 97 -16.28 3.53 14.90
C VAL A 97 -17.43 2.81 14.24
N SER A 98 -18.16 3.48 13.33
CA SER A 98 -19.17 2.89 12.45
C SER A 98 -18.58 2.57 11.06
N HIS A 99 -19.33 1.84 10.24
CA HIS A 99 -18.91 1.41 8.88
C HIS A 99 -18.84 2.58 7.86
N ASP A 100 -19.32 3.77 8.24
CA ASP A 100 -19.39 4.97 7.41
C ASP A 100 -18.33 6.04 7.79
N GLU A 101 -17.36 5.70 8.66
CA GLU A 101 -16.38 6.68 9.10
C GLU A 101 -15.27 6.92 8.08
N GLU A 102 -14.99 8.21 7.84
CA GLU A 102 -13.92 8.66 6.98
C GLU A 102 -12.57 8.10 7.46
N VAL A 103 -11.77 7.60 6.53
CA VAL A 103 -10.42 7.09 6.79
C VAL A 103 -9.39 8.02 6.18
N GLU A 104 -8.28 8.23 6.90
CA GLU A 104 -7.08 8.87 6.35
C GLU A 104 -5.98 7.84 6.15
N ALA A 105 -5.15 8.03 5.13
CA ALA A 105 -3.96 7.21 4.94
C ALA A 105 -2.78 7.86 5.68
N VAL A 106 -2.13 7.10 6.58
CA VAL A 106 -0.91 7.49 7.30
C VAL A 106 0.24 6.56 6.95
N TRP A 107 1.49 7.00 7.09
CA TRP A 107 2.63 6.11 6.85
C TRP A 107 2.86 5.16 8.01
N GLY A 108 2.92 3.86 7.71
CA GLY A 108 3.45 2.83 8.60
C GLY A 108 4.84 2.42 8.15
N LEU A 109 5.83 2.51 9.03
CA LEU A 109 7.15 1.92 8.79
C LEU A 109 7.03 0.41 8.89
N VAL A 110 7.48 -0.28 7.85
CA VAL A 110 7.47 -1.74 7.77
C VAL A 110 8.82 -2.25 7.30
N GLU A 111 9.10 -3.51 7.61
CA GLU A 111 10.24 -4.26 7.10
C GLU A 111 9.76 -5.46 6.30
N LEU A 112 10.35 -5.68 5.12
CA LEU A 112 10.05 -6.84 4.29
C LEU A 112 10.77 -8.09 4.83
N LEU A 113 9.99 -9.11 5.19
CA LEU A 113 10.50 -10.42 5.61
C LEU A 113 10.88 -11.30 4.41
N ASP A 114 11.54 -12.43 4.63
CA ASP A 114 11.94 -13.35 3.54
C ASP A 114 10.72 -13.99 2.84
N ASP A 115 9.74 -14.42 3.62
CA ASP A 115 8.48 -14.98 3.13
C ASP A 115 7.42 -13.89 3.02
N TRP A 116 7.29 -13.29 1.83
CA TRP A 116 6.35 -12.20 1.57
C TRP A 116 5.39 -12.51 0.41
N ASP A 117 4.20 -11.92 0.48
CA ASP A 117 3.19 -11.98 -0.58
C ASP A 117 2.30 -10.73 -0.52
N ILE A 118 2.70 -9.71 -1.28
CA ILE A 118 2.06 -8.39 -1.30
C ILE A 118 0.78 -8.42 -2.15
N MET A 119 0.83 -9.05 -3.32
CA MET A 119 -0.26 -9.04 -4.29
C MET A 119 -1.33 -10.10 -4.01
N GLY A 120 -0.99 -11.16 -3.27
CA GLY A 120 -1.88 -12.23 -2.86
C GLY A 120 -2.40 -12.03 -1.44
N LYS A 121 -1.67 -12.55 -0.44
CA LYS A 121 -2.04 -12.47 1.00
C LYS A 121 -2.29 -11.04 1.47
N GLY A 122 -1.42 -10.10 1.12
CA GLY A 122 -1.59 -8.69 1.51
C GLY A 122 -2.88 -8.07 0.97
N ALA A 123 -3.19 -8.32 -0.31
CA ALA A 123 -4.43 -7.85 -0.93
C ALA A 123 -5.66 -8.57 -0.35
N ALA A 124 -5.59 -9.87 -0.13
CA ALA A 124 -6.69 -10.64 0.48
C ALA A 124 -6.97 -10.22 1.94
N ALA A 125 -5.96 -9.77 2.66
CA ALA A 125 -6.09 -9.23 4.01
C ALA A 125 -6.62 -7.79 4.07
N GLY A 126 -6.82 -7.14 2.92
CA GLY A 126 -7.27 -5.74 2.87
C GLY A 126 -6.18 -4.72 3.15
N ILE A 127 -4.91 -5.13 3.20
CA ILE A 127 -3.78 -4.28 3.62
C ILE A 127 -3.13 -3.60 2.43
N THR A 128 -2.89 -4.36 1.35
CA THR A 128 -2.28 -3.86 0.11
C THR A 128 -3.27 -3.91 -1.06
N GLY A 129 -4.57 -3.95 -0.75
CA GLY A 129 -5.63 -3.83 -1.74
C GLY A 129 -6.85 -4.66 -1.40
N GLY A 130 -7.43 -5.28 -2.42
CA GLY A 130 -8.49 -6.27 -2.27
C GLY A 130 -9.34 -6.39 -3.54
N PRO A 131 -9.91 -7.57 -3.87
CA PRO A 131 -9.61 -8.97 -3.46
C PRO A 131 -8.18 -9.49 -3.77
N TYR A 132 -7.93 -10.80 -3.61
CA TYR A 132 -6.67 -11.46 -4.01
C TYR A 132 -6.26 -11.09 -5.45
N GLY A 133 -5.01 -10.67 -5.66
CA GLY A 133 -4.50 -10.23 -6.97
C GLY A 133 -4.97 -8.84 -7.40
N ARG A 134 -5.59 -8.06 -6.52
CA ARG A 134 -6.10 -6.71 -6.80
C ARG A 134 -5.38 -5.71 -5.90
N PRO A 135 -4.17 -5.25 -6.28
CA PRO A 135 -3.46 -4.29 -5.46
C PRO A 135 -4.18 -2.94 -5.43
N ALA A 136 -4.15 -2.32 -4.26
CA ALA A 136 -4.49 -0.92 -4.04
C ALA A 136 -3.67 -0.47 -2.83
N PHE A 137 -2.47 0.02 -3.10
CA PHE A 137 -1.53 0.47 -2.08
C PHE A 137 -0.67 1.61 -2.59
N VAL A 138 -0.10 2.34 -1.64
CA VAL A 138 0.97 3.30 -1.87
C VAL A 138 2.12 3.01 -0.91
N MET A 139 3.34 3.05 -1.42
CA MET A 139 4.56 2.85 -0.67
C MET A 139 5.54 3.98 -0.94
N SER A 140 6.45 4.22 0.00
CA SER A 140 7.51 5.21 -0.12
C SER A 140 8.82 4.65 0.42
N ALA A 141 9.94 5.04 -0.19
CA ALA A 141 11.24 4.93 0.48
C ALA A 141 11.19 5.73 1.79
N VAL A 142 11.98 5.34 2.79
CA VAL A 142 11.96 5.97 4.12
C VAL A 142 12.29 7.46 4.05
N ASP A 143 13.16 7.86 3.11
CA ASP A 143 13.57 9.23 2.85
C ASP A 143 12.64 10.00 1.88
N GLY A 144 11.59 9.35 1.35
CA GLY A 144 10.66 9.96 0.40
C GLY A 144 11.20 10.12 -1.02
N SER A 145 12.34 9.51 -1.36
CA SER A 145 12.96 9.62 -2.70
C SER A 145 12.21 8.83 -3.79
N VAL A 146 11.43 7.82 -3.41
CA VAL A 146 10.73 6.91 -4.31
C VAL A 146 9.30 6.72 -3.81
N PHE A 147 8.34 6.73 -4.73
CA PHE A 147 6.96 6.34 -4.48
C PHE A 147 6.55 5.21 -5.41
N VAL A 148 5.87 4.21 -4.85
CA VAL A 148 5.34 3.07 -5.61
C VAL A 148 3.85 2.99 -5.35
N GLN A 149 3.06 2.93 -6.42
CA GLN A 149 1.63 2.69 -6.34
C GLN A 149 1.30 1.37 -7.01
N GLY A 150 0.65 0.48 -6.26
CA GLY A 150 -0.02 -0.69 -6.80
C GLY A 150 -1.50 -0.36 -6.99
N THR A 151 -2.02 -0.49 -8.21
CA THR A 151 -3.43 -0.24 -8.49
C THR A 151 -3.93 -1.18 -9.59
N VAL A 152 -5.23 -1.41 -9.59
CA VAL A 152 -5.95 -1.88 -10.78
C VAL A 152 -6.49 -0.66 -11.50
N TRP A 153 -6.10 -0.48 -12.76
CA TRP A 153 -6.61 0.62 -13.56
C TRP A 153 -8.13 0.51 -13.72
N GLN A 154 -8.82 1.65 -13.81
CA GLN A 154 -10.25 1.67 -14.07
C GLN A 154 -10.57 1.39 -15.54
N ASP A 155 -11.49 0.45 -15.78
CA ASP A 155 -12.09 0.23 -17.11
C ASP A 155 -13.43 0.98 -17.28
N CYS A 156 -13.98 1.58 -16.22
CA CYS A 156 -15.25 2.32 -16.26
C CYS A 156 -15.31 3.46 -15.23
N ILE A 157 -16.23 4.41 -15.43
CA ILE A 157 -16.55 5.48 -14.47
C ILE A 157 -17.97 5.24 -13.95
N GLY A 158 -18.14 5.31 -12.63
CA GLY A 158 -19.43 5.16 -11.96
C GLY A 158 -19.71 6.32 -10.99
N THR A 159 -20.98 6.56 -10.70
CA THR A 159 -21.41 7.51 -9.66
C THR A 159 -22.35 6.82 -8.70
N ARG A 160 -22.21 7.12 -7.40
CA ARG A 160 -23.18 6.75 -6.36
C ARG A 160 -23.61 8.01 -5.65
N ARG A 161 -24.91 8.21 -5.53
CA ARG A 161 -25.48 9.19 -4.61
C ARG A 161 -25.59 8.52 -3.23
N PRO A 162 -25.00 9.08 -2.16
CA PRO A 162 -25.27 8.63 -0.79
C PRO A 162 -26.76 8.82 -0.46
N PRO A 163 -27.32 8.06 0.50
CA PRO A 163 -28.65 8.35 1.03
C PRO A 163 -28.76 9.79 1.57
#